data_AF-A0A1H2S447-F1
#
_entry.id   AF-A0A1H2S447-F1
#
_cell.length_a   1.000
_cell.length_b   1.000
_cell.length_c   1.000
_cell.angle_alpha   90.00
_cell.angle_beta   90.00
_cell.angle_gamma   90.00
#
_symmetry.space_group_name_H-M   'P 1'
#
loop_
_entity.id
_entity.type
_entity.pdbx_description
1 polymer ?
#
loop_
_entity_poly.entity_id
_entity_poly.type
_entity_poly.pdbx_seq_one_letter_code
_entity_poly.pdbx_strand_id
1 'polypeptide(L)'
;MILPKVRDPRFVTIRRGGTLTDADHRLLALWAASCAEHILYLFESARPGDPRPRQAIEHARAWVRGEVKMMQARAAGGHAMGAARDLRGAPRHAAYAAGQAGAVAHVAAHELGAAAYAIKAARAAAPEGLSEAARRLECLWQRDQLPEAIRELVLDDQRLRNDICWSVFDC
;
A
#
# COMPACT_ATOMS: atom_id res chain seq x y z
N MET A 1 -10.73 -5.45 -7.72
CA MET A 1 -9.81 -6.22 -6.84
C MET A 1 -8.40 -5.94 -7.35
N ILE A 2 -7.45 -5.49 -6.52
CA ILE A 2 -6.08 -5.09 -6.95
C ILE A 2 -5.12 -6.30 -7.03
N LEU A 3 -5.55 -7.46 -6.55
CA LEU A 3 -4.80 -8.70 -6.74
C LEU A 3 -5.14 -9.32 -8.09
N PRO A 4 -4.13 -9.75 -8.87
CA PRO A 4 -4.35 -10.43 -10.14
C PRO A 4 -4.98 -11.82 -9.92
N LYS A 5 -5.68 -12.33 -10.93
CA LYS A 5 -6.24 -13.70 -10.90
C LYS A 5 -5.15 -14.77 -10.82
N VAL A 6 -4.07 -14.56 -11.57
CA VAL A 6 -2.88 -15.41 -11.58
C VAL A 6 -1.87 -14.81 -10.63
N ARG A 7 -1.38 -15.59 -9.67
CA ARG A 7 -0.37 -15.13 -8.71
C ARG A 7 1.01 -15.15 -9.36
N ASP A 8 1.74 -14.06 -9.20
CA ASP A 8 3.15 -14.00 -9.55
C ASP A 8 4.00 -14.70 -8.46
N PRO A 9 4.75 -15.76 -8.79
CA PRO A 9 5.62 -16.46 -7.84
C PRO A 9 6.65 -15.55 -7.15
N ARG A 10 7.02 -14.43 -7.77
CA ARG A 10 7.94 -13.42 -7.20
C ARG A 10 7.37 -12.68 -5.99
N PHE A 11 6.06 -12.76 -5.77
CA PHE A 11 5.38 -12.23 -4.57
C PHE A 11 4.93 -13.34 -3.62
N VAL A 12 5.41 -14.57 -3.80
CA VAL A 12 5.16 -15.72 -2.92
C VAL A 12 6.47 -16.12 -2.26
N THR A 13 6.48 -16.25 -0.94
CA THR A 13 7.69 -16.60 -0.19
C THR A 13 8.21 -17.99 -0.55
N ILE A 14 9.52 -18.21 -0.49
CA ILE A 14 10.16 -19.51 -0.76
C ILE A 14 9.49 -20.67 0.01
N ARG A 15 9.22 -20.48 1.31
CA ARG A 15 8.52 -21.48 2.16
C ARG A 15 7.07 -21.83 1.71
N ARG A 16 6.52 -21.08 0.76
CA ARG A 16 5.18 -21.27 0.17
C ARG A 16 5.25 -21.61 -1.33
N GLY A 17 6.44 -21.97 -1.83
CA GLY A 17 6.65 -22.42 -3.22
C GLY A 17 6.84 -21.30 -4.25
N GLY A 18 7.15 -20.09 -3.82
CA GLY A 18 7.55 -18.99 -4.73
C GLY A 18 9.04 -18.67 -4.65
N THR A 19 9.42 -17.46 -5.04
CA THR A 19 10.83 -17.02 -5.09
C THR A 19 11.16 -15.85 -4.16
N LEU A 20 10.18 -15.27 -3.48
CA LEU A 20 10.38 -14.13 -2.59
C LEU A 20 11.12 -14.56 -1.31
N THR A 21 12.20 -13.86 -0.96
CA THR A 21 12.86 -14.06 0.33
C THR A 21 12.07 -13.39 1.45
N ASP A 22 12.26 -13.84 2.70
CA ASP A 22 11.64 -13.16 3.84
C ASP A 22 12.18 -11.74 4.06
N ALA A 23 13.43 -11.48 3.67
CA ALA A 23 14.01 -10.15 3.72
C ALA A 23 13.29 -9.22 2.74
N ASP A 24 13.10 -9.65 1.49
CA ASP A 24 12.41 -8.85 0.47
C ASP A 24 10.92 -8.68 0.80
N HIS A 25 10.27 -9.70 1.38
CA HIS A 25 8.89 -9.57 1.85
C HIS A 25 8.74 -8.48 2.91
N ARG A 26 9.71 -8.39 3.84
CA ARG A 26 9.75 -7.30 4.83
C ARG A 26 10.00 -5.94 4.18
N LEU A 27 10.88 -5.85 3.18
CA LEU A 27 11.12 -4.61 2.44
C LEU A 27 9.85 -4.12 1.71
N LEU A 28 9.10 -5.03 1.07
CA LEU A 28 7.82 -4.70 0.44
C LEU A 28 6.80 -4.17 1.47
N ALA A 29 6.75 -4.76 2.67
CA ALA A 29 5.87 -4.29 3.73
C ALA A 29 6.27 -2.91 4.26
N LEU A 30 7.56 -2.63 4.41
CA LEU A 30 8.06 -1.32 4.83
C LEU A 30 7.79 -0.24 3.78
N TRP A 31 8.02 -0.54 2.51
CA TRP A 31 7.74 0.38 1.42
C TRP A 31 6.24 0.68 1.32
N ALA A 32 5.39 -0.34 1.34
CA ALA A 32 3.93 -0.16 1.34
C ALA A 32 3.43 0.66 2.54
N ALA A 33 4.02 0.45 3.73
CA ALA A 33 3.73 1.24 4.92
C ALA A 33 4.12 2.72 4.72
N SER A 34 5.28 3.00 4.14
CA SER A 34 5.72 4.37 3.83
C SER A 34 4.80 5.06 2.81
N CYS A 35 4.39 4.36 1.75
CA CYS A 35 3.41 4.88 0.78
C CYS A 35 2.07 5.24 1.45
N ALA A 36 1.56 4.36 2.31
CA ALA A 36 0.31 4.62 3.03
C ALA A 36 0.44 5.74 4.08
N GLU A 37 1.59 5.84 4.74
CA GLU A 37 1.86 6.85 5.78
C GLU A 37 1.94 8.27 5.20
N HIS A 38 2.53 8.44 4.01
CA HIS A 38 2.70 9.75 3.36
C HIS A 38 1.38 10.51 3.20
N ILE A 39 0.30 9.78 2.93
CA ILE A 39 -1.04 10.32 2.67
C ILE A 39 -2.00 10.09 3.85
N LEU A 40 -1.54 9.54 4.98
CA LEU A 40 -2.38 9.19 6.13
C LEU A 40 -3.12 10.41 6.69
N TYR A 41 -2.48 11.58 6.66
CA TYR A 41 -3.06 12.83 7.14
C TYR A 41 -4.41 13.18 6.48
N LEU A 42 -4.64 12.72 5.24
CA LEU A 42 -5.91 12.92 4.53
C LEU A 42 -7.06 12.21 5.24
N PHE A 43 -6.81 11.02 5.78
CA PHE A 43 -7.79 10.32 6.60
C PHE A 43 -7.94 10.99 7.97
N GLU A 44 -6.83 11.29 8.63
CA GLU A 44 -6.85 11.81 10.00
C GLU A 44 -7.49 13.18 10.11
N SER A 45 -7.35 14.02 9.09
CA SER A 45 -8.04 15.31 9.01
C SER A 45 -9.57 15.13 8.94
N ALA A 46 -10.05 14.06 8.30
CA ALA A 46 -11.49 13.78 8.17
C ALA A 46 -12.08 12.97 9.35
N ARG A 47 -11.23 12.21 10.06
CA ARG A 47 -11.61 11.32 11.17
C ARG A 47 -10.50 11.29 12.25
N PRO A 48 -10.27 12.39 12.98
CA PRO A 48 -9.15 12.51 13.90
C PRO A 48 -9.20 11.53 15.09
N GLY A 49 -10.41 11.06 15.45
CA GLY A 49 -10.60 10.09 16.54
C GLY A 49 -10.58 8.62 16.12
N ASP A 50 -10.35 8.30 14.84
CA ASP A 50 -10.34 6.92 14.35
C ASP A 50 -8.91 6.43 14.10
N PRO A 51 -8.34 5.59 14.99
CA PRO A 51 -6.94 5.20 14.89
C PRO A 51 -6.69 4.08 13.88
N ARG A 52 -7.73 3.49 13.28
CA ARG A 52 -7.62 2.22 12.54
C ARG A 52 -6.62 2.26 11.39
N PRO A 53 -6.57 3.29 10.51
CA PRO A 53 -5.56 3.37 9.45
C PRO A 53 -4.13 3.50 9.97
N ARG A 54 -3.88 4.36 10.97
CA ARG A 54 -2.56 4.49 11.61
C ARG A 54 -2.09 3.17 12.20
N GLN A 55 -2.98 2.50 12.95
CA GLN A 55 -2.69 1.19 13.54
C GLN A 55 -2.35 0.14 12.50
N ALA A 56 -2.98 0.14 11.32
CA ALA A 56 -2.67 -0.83 10.27
C ALA A 56 -1.24 -0.64 9.72
N ILE A 57 -0.80 0.60 9.54
CA ILE A 57 0.58 0.94 9.13
C ILE A 57 1.57 0.52 10.22
N GLU A 58 1.28 0.85 11.48
CA GLU A 58 2.11 0.47 12.63
C GLU A 58 2.24 -1.04 12.76
N HIS A 59 1.15 -1.79 12.55
CA HIS A 59 1.17 -3.26 12.58
C HIS A 59 1.96 -3.86 11.43
N ALA A 60 1.96 -3.25 10.23
CA ALA A 60 2.84 -3.68 9.15
C ALA A 60 4.32 -3.54 9.56
N ARG A 61 4.69 -2.41 10.16
CA ARG A 61 6.06 -2.17 10.66
C ARG A 61 6.41 -3.10 11.84
N ALA A 62 5.47 -3.31 12.77
CA ALA A 62 5.64 -4.21 13.91
C ALA A 62 5.80 -5.69 13.48
N TRP A 63 5.10 -6.11 12.42
CA TRP A 63 5.26 -7.46 11.86
C TRP A 63 6.67 -7.65 11.30
N VAL A 64 7.20 -6.65 10.61
CA VAL A 64 8.59 -6.68 10.10
C VAL A 64 9.60 -6.85 11.24
N ARG A 65 9.36 -6.21 12.39
CA ARG A 65 10.18 -6.34 13.61
C ARG A 65 9.93 -7.62 14.41
N GLY A 66 8.93 -8.43 14.03
CA GLY A 66 8.57 -9.66 14.75
C GLY A 66 7.74 -9.45 16.02
N GLU A 67 7.23 -8.25 16.24
CA GLU A 67 6.47 -7.88 17.46
C GLU A 67 5.01 -8.34 17.40
N VAL A 68 4.45 -8.48 16.19
CA VAL A 68 3.09 -8.98 15.98
C VAL A 68 3.07 -10.12 14.97
N LYS A 69 2.12 -11.04 15.14
CA LYS A 69 1.90 -12.15 14.21
C LYS A 69 1.25 -11.64 12.92
N MET A 70 1.49 -12.34 11.81
CA MET A 70 0.92 -12.02 10.49
C MET A 70 -0.61 -11.83 10.52
N MET A 71 -1.35 -12.66 11.27
CA MET A 71 -2.81 -12.52 11.36
C MET A 71 -3.25 -11.25 12.07
N GLN A 72 -2.46 -10.74 13.03
CA GLN A 72 -2.74 -9.48 13.71
C GLN A 72 -2.57 -8.30 12.75
N ALA A 73 -1.48 -8.29 11.97
CA ALA A 73 -1.28 -7.29 10.91
C ALA A 73 -2.40 -7.32 9.86
N ARG A 74 -2.77 -8.52 9.40
CA ARG A 74 -3.90 -8.69 8.47
C ARG A 74 -5.22 -8.16 9.05
N ALA A 75 -5.50 -8.42 10.33
CA ALA A 75 -6.72 -7.95 10.99
C ALA A 75 -6.74 -6.41 11.09
N ALA A 76 -5.63 -5.79 11.49
CA ALA A 76 -5.50 -4.33 11.51
C ALA A 76 -5.72 -3.72 10.11
N GLY A 77 -5.18 -4.36 9.06
CA GLY A 77 -5.45 -3.98 7.67
C GLY A 77 -6.96 -4.03 7.34
N GLY A 78 -7.64 -5.11 7.73
CA GLY A 78 -9.09 -5.23 7.58
C GLY A 78 -9.88 -4.15 8.33
N HIS A 79 -9.46 -3.78 9.54
CA HIS A 79 -10.08 -2.70 10.31
C HIS A 79 -9.92 -1.33 9.63
N ALA A 80 -8.74 -1.02 9.08
CA ALA A 80 -8.54 0.19 8.29
C ALA A 80 -9.44 0.23 7.05
N MET A 81 -9.59 -0.88 6.32
CA MET A 81 -10.55 -0.96 5.20
C MET A 81 -12.01 -0.79 5.67
N GLY A 82 -12.33 -1.22 6.89
CA GLY A 82 -13.61 -0.98 7.54
C GLY A 82 -13.88 0.51 7.79
N ALA A 83 -12.86 1.26 8.21
CA ALA A 83 -12.94 2.71 8.41
C ALA A 83 -13.25 3.49 7.12
N ALA A 84 -12.89 2.93 5.96
CA ALA A 84 -13.13 3.54 4.66
C ALA A 84 -14.58 3.46 4.16
N ARG A 85 -15.45 2.62 4.77
CA ARG A 85 -16.77 2.25 4.18
C ARG A 85 -17.68 3.46 3.93
N ASP A 86 -17.77 4.35 4.90
CA ASP A 86 -18.69 5.50 4.84
C ASP A 86 -18.04 6.77 4.28
N LEU A 87 -16.75 6.69 3.93
CA LEU A 87 -15.98 7.81 3.40
C LEU A 87 -15.99 7.82 1.87
N ARG A 88 -15.68 8.97 1.28
CA ARG A 88 -15.49 9.19 -0.16
C ARG A 88 -14.21 10.01 -0.38
N GLY A 89 -13.72 10.03 -1.62
CA GLY A 89 -12.54 10.82 -2.01
C GLY A 89 -11.25 10.42 -1.28
N ALA A 90 -10.38 11.40 -1.08
CA ALA A 90 -9.06 11.28 -0.45
C ALA A 90 -9.02 10.45 0.84
N PRO A 91 -9.84 10.72 1.88
CA PRO A 91 -9.76 9.98 3.14
C PRO A 91 -10.12 8.49 2.97
N ARG A 92 -11.07 8.17 2.08
CA ARG A 92 -11.40 6.77 1.76
C ARG A 92 -10.21 6.03 1.18
N HIS A 93 -9.53 6.66 0.22
CA HIS A 93 -8.38 6.06 -0.45
C HIS A 93 -7.20 5.91 0.51
N ALA A 94 -6.98 6.88 1.40
CA ALA A 94 -5.96 6.78 2.44
C ALA A 94 -6.19 5.59 3.39
N ALA A 95 -7.43 5.39 3.85
CA ALA A 95 -7.76 4.22 4.67
C ALA A 95 -7.60 2.89 3.92
N TYR A 96 -7.92 2.84 2.61
CA TYR A 96 -7.64 1.65 1.81
C TYR A 96 -6.14 1.42 1.62
N ALA A 97 -5.32 2.46 1.42
CA ALA A 97 -3.87 2.33 1.32
C ALA A 97 -3.28 1.71 2.59
N ALA A 98 -3.65 2.24 3.76
CA ALA A 98 -3.27 1.70 5.06
C ALA A 98 -3.73 0.24 5.25
N GLY A 99 -4.96 -0.07 4.82
CA GLY A 99 -5.49 -1.43 4.86
C GLY A 99 -4.68 -2.42 4.02
N GLN A 100 -4.24 -2.01 2.82
CA GLN A 100 -3.38 -2.83 1.95
C GLN A 100 -2.00 -3.02 2.58
N ALA A 101 -1.41 -1.96 3.16
CA ALA A 101 -0.13 -2.05 3.86
C ALA A 101 -0.16 -3.10 4.99
N GLY A 102 -1.20 -3.09 5.82
CA GLY A 102 -1.40 -4.11 6.87
C GLY A 102 -1.58 -5.53 6.34
N ALA A 103 -2.09 -5.69 5.12
CA ALA A 103 -2.30 -6.99 4.48
C ALA A 103 -1.04 -7.58 3.82
N VAL A 104 0.03 -6.79 3.63
CA VAL A 104 1.29 -7.26 3.00
C VAL A 104 1.88 -8.45 3.77
N ALA A 105 1.83 -8.43 5.10
CA ALA A 105 2.30 -9.52 5.96
C ALA A 105 1.68 -10.89 5.58
N HIS A 106 0.43 -10.89 5.10
CA HIS A 106 -0.28 -12.10 4.68
C HIS A 106 0.07 -12.50 3.24
N VAL A 107 0.04 -11.53 2.31
CA VAL A 107 0.31 -11.69 0.87
C VAL A 107 1.11 -10.48 0.37
N ALA A 108 2.34 -10.71 -0.10
CA ALA A 108 3.26 -9.63 -0.46
C ALA A 108 2.70 -8.69 -1.54
N ALA A 109 1.97 -9.23 -2.53
CA ALA A 109 1.36 -8.49 -3.65
C ALA A 109 0.35 -7.39 -3.25
N HIS A 110 -0.02 -7.28 -1.97
CA HIS A 110 -0.77 -6.13 -1.46
C HIS A 110 0.03 -4.82 -1.47
N GLU A 111 1.37 -4.87 -1.62
CA GLU A 111 2.22 -3.69 -1.66
C GLU A 111 1.77 -2.69 -2.74
N LEU A 112 1.47 -3.16 -3.95
CA LEU A 112 1.01 -2.30 -5.02
C LEU A 112 -0.38 -1.71 -4.76
N GLY A 113 -1.21 -2.42 -3.98
CA GLY A 113 -2.49 -1.91 -3.52
C GLY A 113 -2.32 -0.70 -2.60
N ALA A 114 -1.32 -0.72 -1.70
CA ALA A 114 -1.03 0.41 -0.82
C ALA A 114 -0.60 1.63 -1.65
N ALA A 115 0.35 1.44 -2.56
CA ALA A 115 0.87 2.46 -3.46
C ALA A 115 -0.20 3.06 -4.38
N ALA A 116 -0.99 2.22 -5.05
CA ALA A 116 -2.04 2.67 -5.98
C ALA A 116 -3.14 3.48 -5.28
N TYR A 117 -3.59 3.03 -4.10
CA TYR A 117 -4.57 3.80 -3.33
C TYR A 117 -3.98 5.09 -2.78
N ALA A 118 -2.71 5.11 -2.40
CA ALA A 118 -2.05 6.34 -1.96
C ALA A 118 -2.01 7.39 -3.09
N ILE A 119 -1.65 6.98 -4.31
CA ILE A 119 -1.71 7.85 -5.50
C ILE A 119 -3.14 8.35 -5.75
N LYS A 120 -4.16 7.49 -5.60
CA LYS A 120 -5.56 7.93 -5.71
C LYS A 120 -5.98 8.90 -4.62
N ALA A 121 -5.45 8.76 -3.41
CA ALA A 121 -5.70 9.69 -2.32
C ALA A 121 -5.13 11.08 -2.66
N ALA A 122 -3.88 11.13 -3.12
CA ALA A 122 -3.23 12.36 -3.57
C ALA A 122 -4.01 13.05 -4.71
N ARG A 123 -4.40 12.28 -5.74
CA ARG A 123 -5.23 12.78 -6.85
C ARG A 123 -6.55 13.40 -6.40
N ALA A 124 -7.21 12.77 -5.44
CA ALA A 124 -8.51 13.19 -4.94
C ALA A 124 -8.42 14.35 -3.93
N ALA A 125 -7.24 14.61 -3.37
CA ALA A 125 -6.98 15.74 -2.48
C ALA A 125 -6.51 16.99 -3.24
N ALA A 126 -6.04 16.81 -4.49
CA ALA A 126 -5.51 17.89 -5.30
C ALA A 126 -6.59 18.94 -5.65
N PRO A 127 -6.21 20.22 -5.74
CA PRO A 127 -7.09 21.25 -6.31
C PRO A 127 -7.51 20.91 -7.75
N GLU A 128 -8.60 21.53 -8.18
CA GLU A 128 -9.10 21.39 -9.55
C GLU A 128 -8.00 21.74 -10.57
N GLY A 129 -7.88 20.92 -11.62
CA GLY A 129 -6.83 21.05 -12.64
C GLY A 129 -5.45 20.49 -12.25
N LEU A 130 -5.20 20.16 -10.97
CA LEU A 130 -3.89 19.67 -10.50
C LEU A 130 -3.84 18.16 -10.22
N SER A 131 -4.91 17.42 -10.49
CA SER A 131 -5.00 15.98 -10.16
C SER A 131 -3.90 15.13 -10.82
N GLU A 132 -3.60 15.35 -12.11
CA GLU A 132 -2.54 14.61 -12.80
C GLU A 132 -1.14 14.98 -12.32
N ALA A 133 -0.91 16.25 -11.96
CA ALA A 133 0.35 16.66 -11.36
C ALA A 133 0.55 15.98 -10.00
N ALA A 134 -0.47 15.97 -9.13
CA ALA A 134 -0.44 15.27 -7.85
C ALA A 134 -0.23 13.75 -8.02
N ARG A 135 -0.84 13.14 -9.03
CA ARG A 135 -0.62 11.73 -9.38
C ARG A 135 0.86 11.44 -9.64
N ARG A 136 1.47 12.23 -10.53
CA ARG A 136 2.88 12.05 -10.93
C ARG A 136 3.83 12.30 -9.76
N LEU A 137 3.59 13.36 -8.99
CA LEU A 137 4.41 13.68 -7.82
C LEU A 137 4.41 12.56 -6.78
N GLU A 138 3.23 12.03 -6.45
CA GLU A 138 3.14 10.90 -5.51
C GLU A 138 3.79 9.64 -6.09
N CYS A 139 3.58 9.35 -7.38
CA CYS A 139 4.18 8.21 -8.06
C CYS A 139 5.72 8.27 -8.07
N LEU A 140 6.30 9.44 -8.37
CA LEU A 140 7.75 9.68 -8.32
C LEU A 140 8.28 9.56 -6.89
N TRP A 141 7.62 10.19 -5.93
CA TRP A 141 8.01 10.10 -4.52
C TRP A 141 8.04 8.65 -4.03
N GLN A 142 7.04 7.84 -4.35
CA GLN A 142 7.00 6.41 -4.00
C GLN A 142 8.16 5.63 -4.61
N ARG A 143 8.55 5.94 -5.86
CA ARG A 143 9.72 5.32 -6.52
C ARG A 143 11.04 5.76 -5.90
N ASP A 144 11.13 6.97 -5.38
CA ASP A 144 12.31 7.45 -4.65
C ASP A 144 12.46 6.74 -3.30
N GLN A 145 11.35 6.30 -2.69
CA GLN A 145 11.38 5.52 -1.44
C GLN A 145 11.72 4.03 -1.64
N LEU A 146 11.86 3.53 -2.87
CA LEU A 146 12.12 2.11 -3.11
C LEU A 146 13.54 1.70 -2.68
N PRO A 147 13.68 0.72 -1.78
CA PRO A 147 14.97 0.08 -1.51
C PRO A 147 15.50 -0.61 -2.77
N GLU A 148 16.80 -0.50 -3.00
CA GLU A 148 17.46 -1.03 -4.21
C GLU A 148 17.16 -2.53 -4.44
N ALA A 149 17.19 -3.33 -3.38
CA ALA A 149 16.97 -4.78 -3.45
C ALA A 149 15.60 -5.20 -4.03
N ILE A 150 14.57 -4.34 -3.92
CA ILE A 150 13.22 -4.64 -4.42
C ILE A 150 12.78 -3.69 -5.55
N ARG A 151 13.62 -2.76 -5.98
CA ARG A 151 13.28 -1.72 -6.95
C ARG A 151 12.79 -2.31 -8.27
N GLU A 152 13.60 -3.16 -8.89
CA GLU A 152 13.23 -3.79 -10.17
C GLU A 152 11.97 -4.66 -10.06
N LEU A 153 11.81 -5.40 -8.96
CA LEU A 153 10.61 -6.21 -8.72
C LEU A 153 9.35 -5.35 -8.68
N VAL A 154 9.37 -4.25 -7.94
CA VAL A 154 8.20 -3.36 -7.80
C VAL A 154 7.93 -2.59 -9.09
N LEU A 155 8.96 -2.12 -9.80
CA LEU A 155 8.77 -1.40 -11.07
C LEU A 155 8.21 -2.29 -12.17
N ASP A 156 8.69 -3.54 -12.27
CA ASP A 156 8.12 -4.51 -13.21
C ASP A 156 6.67 -4.85 -12.87
N ASP A 157 6.36 -4.98 -11.59
CA ASP A 157 5.01 -5.25 -11.13
C ASP A 157 4.05 -4.05 -11.31
N GLN A 158 4.53 -2.81 -11.11
CA GLN A 158 3.83 -1.58 -11.49
C GLN A 158 3.45 -1.64 -12.97
N ARG A 159 4.37 -2.02 -13.85
CA ARG A 159 4.13 -2.16 -15.30
C ARG A 159 3.11 -3.25 -15.61
N LEU A 160 3.23 -4.43 -15.00
CA LEU A 160 2.36 -5.58 -15.28
C LEU A 160 0.94 -5.41 -14.74
N ARG A 161 0.77 -4.77 -13.58
CA ARG A 161 -0.52 -4.61 -12.89
C ARG A 161 -1.13 -3.22 -13.02
N ASN A 162 -0.56 -2.33 -13.84
CA ASN A 162 -1.01 -0.95 -13.93
C ASN A 162 -2.50 -0.84 -14.30
N ASP A 163 -2.96 -1.64 -15.26
CA ASP A 163 -4.36 -1.64 -15.73
C ASP A 163 -5.36 -1.92 -14.61
N ILE A 164 -5.06 -2.91 -13.76
CA ILE A 164 -5.92 -3.25 -12.60
C ILE A 164 -5.72 -2.28 -11.43
N CYS A 165 -4.70 -1.42 -11.51
CA CYS A 165 -4.42 -0.31 -10.60
C CYS A 165 -4.78 1.05 -11.20
N TRP A 166 -5.68 1.09 -12.20
CA TRP A 166 -6.21 2.33 -12.78
C TRP A 166 -5.16 3.20 -13.49
N SER A 167 -4.11 2.58 -14.03
CA SER A 167 -3.03 3.25 -14.76
C SER A 167 -2.35 4.38 -13.97
N VAL A 168 -2.30 4.24 -12.64
CA VAL A 168 -1.79 5.31 -11.77
C VAL A 168 -0.27 5.42 -11.75
N PHE A 169 0.44 4.36 -12.18
CA PHE A 169 1.90 4.27 -12.11
C PHE A 169 2.64 4.86 -13.31
N ASP A 170 1.93 5.53 -14.24
CA ASP A 170 2.53 6.25 -15.36
C ASP A 170 3.09 7.60 -14.88
N CYS A 171 4.09 7.58 -14.01
CA CYS A 171 4.96 8.74 -13.82
C CYS A 171 5.86 8.89 -15.06
#